data_AF-A0A5N9B348-F1
#
_entry.id   AF-A0A5N9B348-F1
#
_cell.length_a   1.000
_cell.length_b   1.000
_cell.length_c   1.000
_cell.angle_alpha   90.00
_cell.angle_beta   90.00
_cell.angle_gamma   90.00
#
_symmetry.space_group_name_H-M   'P 1'
#
loop_
_entity.id
_entity.type
_entity.pdbx_description
1 polymer ?
#
loop_
_entity_poly.entity_id
_entity_poly.type
_entity_poly.pdbx_seq_one_letter_code
_entity_poly.pdbx_strand_id
1 'polypeptide(L)'
;MDFSYTIYIALIPFLVFVINGLFGSKIKESFTGYLGVAGMAVATYLSYFTAYHYFFKVGKGLDGAFQKIVGFNMEWLRFTDSLHIDIGVLLDPISVMMLVVISTISLM
;
A
#
# COMPACT_ATOMS: atom_id res chain seq x y z
N MET A 1 -7.60 4.99 14.44
CA MET A 1 -7.88 4.18 13.24
C MET A 1 -6.68 3.28 13.05
N ASP A 2 -6.93 2.00 12.81
CA ASP A 2 -5.86 1.04 12.52
C ASP A 2 -5.40 1.23 11.08
N PHE A 3 -4.10 1.40 10.86
CA PHE A 3 -3.49 1.57 9.54
C PHE A 3 -2.85 0.30 9.01
N SER A 4 -3.06 -0.85 9.67
CA SER A 4 -2.56 -2.17 9.26
C SER A 4 -2.98 -2.56 7.84
N TYR A 5 -4.11 -2.04 7.37
CA TYR A 5 -4.61 -2.32 6.01
C TYR A 5 -3.76 -1.68 4.89
N THR A 6 -2.86 -0.75 5.21
CA THR A 6 -2.02 -0.08 4.21
C THR A 6 -1.05 -1.01 3.51
N ILE A 7 -0.69 -2.15 4.13
CA ILE A 7 0.08 -3.20 3.45
C ILE A 7 -0.65 -3.78 2.24
N TYR A 8 -1.99 -3.79 2.24
CA TYR A 8 -2.79 -4.29 1.13
C TYR A 8 -2.65 -3.43 -0.13
N ILE A 9 -2.29 -2.14 0.01
CA ILE A 9 -2.04 -1.25 -1.13
C ILE A 9 -0.86 -1.77 -1.97
N ALA A 10 0.15 -2.35 -1.32
CA ALA A 10 1.28 -2.98 -2.00
C ALA A 10 1.03 -4.45 -2.36
N LEU A 11 0.34 -5.20 -1.49
CA LEU A 11 0.08 -6.63 -1.72
C LEU A 11 -0.89 -6.88 -2.88
N ILE A 12 -1.91 -6.04 -3.09
CA ILE A 12 -2.91 -6.27 -4.14
C ILE A 12 -2.27 -6.21 -5.54
N PRO A 13 -1.53 -5.15 -5.93
CA PRO A 13 -0.81 -5.14 -7.21
C PRO A 13 0.17 -6.31 -7.33
N PHE A 14 0.84 -6.69 -6.25
CA PHE A 14 1.75 -7.83 -6.24
C PHE A 14 1.03 -9.16 -6.51
N LEU A 15 -0.12 -9.41 -5.88
CA LEU A 15 -0.91 -10.62 -6.11
C LEU A 15 -1.44 -10.68 -7.55
N VAL A 16 -1.91 -9.55 -8.08
CA VAL A 16 -2.36 -9.43 -9.47
C VAL A 16 -1.22 -9.72 -10.43
N PHE A 17 -0.02 -9.21 -10.15
CA PHE A 17 1.19 -9.53 -10.90
C PHE A 17 1.53 -11.02 -10.83
N VAL A 18 1.49 -11.66 -9.66
CA VAL A 18 1.78 -13.09 -9.50
C VAL A 18 0.77 -13.95 -10.26
N ILE A 19 -0.53 -13.62 -10.17
CA ILE A 19 -1.58 -14.37 -10.87
C ILE A 19 -1.43 -14.24 -12.39
N ASN A 20 -1.27 -13.00 -12.89
CA ASN A 20 -1.12 -12.76 -14.32
C ASN A 20 0.23 -13.29 -14.85
N GLY A 21 1.31 -13.21 -14.08
CA GLY A 21 2.63 -13.68 -14.46
C GLY A 21 2.75 -15.21 -14.51
N LEU A 22 2.13 -15.92 -13.55
CA LEU A 22 2.18 -17.39 -13.50
C LEU A 22 1.11 -18.06 -14.37
N PHE A 23 -0.10 -17.49 -14.43
CA PHE A 23 -1.25 -18.11 -15.09
C PHE A 23 -1.72 -17.38 -16.35
N GLY A 24 -1.09 -16.27 -16.73
CA GLY A 24 -1.53 -15.45 -17.86
C GLY A 24 -1.64 -16.20 -19.19
N SER A 25 -0.79 -17.20 -19.43
CA SER A 25 -0.84 -18.02 -20.65
C SER A 25 -2.00 -19.02 -20.69
N LYS A 26 -2.63 -19.32 -19.54
CA LYS A 26 -3.75 -20.25 -19.41
C LYS A 26 -5.11 -19.56 -19.31
N ILE A 27 -5.12 -18.23 -19.16
CA ILE A 27 -6.32 -17.43 -18.91
C ILE A 27 -6.64 -16.60 -20.16
N LYS A 28 -7.93 -16.31 -20.40
CA LYS A 28 -8.34 -15.40 -21.47
C LYS A 28 -7.74 -14.00 -21.25
N GLU A 29 -7.16 -13.44 -22.31
CA GLU A 29 -6.53 -12.12 -22.32
C GLU A 29 -7.43 -11.00 -21.76
N SER A 30 -8.74 -11.06 -22.05
CA SER A 30 -9.69 -10.09 -21.50
C SER A 30 -9.77 -10.15 -19.97
N PHE A 31 -9.73 -11.35 -19.39
CA PHE A 31 -9.84 -11.52 -17.93
C PHE A 31 -8.59 -11.03 -17.20
N THR A 32 -7.39 -11.28 -17.74
CA THR A 32 -6.13 -10.80 -17.14
C THR A 32 -6.06 -9.27 -17.14
N GLY A 33 -6.55 -8.64 -18.21
CA GLY A 33 -6.71 -7.18 -18.29
C GLY A 33 -7.68 -6.62 -17.25
N TYR A 34 -8.90 -7.19 -17.15
CA TYR A 34 -9.87 -6.77 -16.13
C TYR A 34 -9.37 -6.97 -14.70
N LEU A 35 -8.66 -8.08 -14.43
CA LEU A 35 -8.05 -8.34 -13.12
C LEU A 35 -6.97 -7.30 -12.79
N GLY A 36 -6.17 -6.92 -13.77
CA GLY A 36 -5.19 -5.83 -13.68
C GLY A 36 -5.82 -4.51 -13.23
N VAL A 37 -6.80 -4.05 -14.00
CA VAL A 37 -7.51 -2.79 -13.74
C VAL A 37 -8.26 -2.83 -12.41
N ALA A 38 -8.95 -3.93 -12.10
CA ALA A 38 -9.67 -4.09 -10.83
C ALA A 38 -8.70 -4.02 -9.64
N GLY A 39 -7.55 -4.68 -9.72
CA GLY A 39 -6.51 -4.63 -8.69
C GLY A 39 -5.98 -3.22 -8.45
N MET A 40 -5.66 -2.51 -9.54
CA MET A 40 -5.19 -1.12 -9.45
C MET A 40 -6.28 -0.17 -8.95
N ALA A 41 -7.54 -0.38 -9.31
CA ALA A 41 -8.66 0.42 -8.84
C ALA A 41 -8.85 0.27 -7.32
N VAL A 42 -8.76 -0.96 -6.79
CA VAL A 42 -8.84 -1.22 -5.35
C VAL A 42 -7.65 -0.60 -4.62
N ALA A 43 -6.43 -0.77 -5.14
CA ALA A 43 -5.23 -0.15 -4.55
C ALA A 43 -5.35 1.39 -4.52
N THR A 44 -5.87 1.99 -5.59
CA THR A 44 -6.09 3.45 -5.69
C THR A 44 -7.14 3.94 -4.71
N TYR A 45 -8.26 3.22 -4.59
CA TYR A 45 -9.29 3.51 -3.60
C TYR A 45 -8.73 3.48 -2.17
N LEU A 46 -7.94 2.45 -1.83
CA LEU A 46 -7.28 2.34 -0.52
C LEU A 46 -6.25 3.45 -0.28
N SER A 47 -5.49 3.87 -1.30
CA SER A 47 -4.57 5.01 -1.22
C SER A 47 -5.32 6.30 -0.90
N TYR A 48 -6.41 6.59 -1.61
CA TYR A 48 -7.23 7.78 -1.33
C TYR A 48 -7.88 7.72 0.05
N PHE A 49 -8.37 6.55 0.45
CA PHE A 49 -8.94 6.34 1.78
C PHE A 49 -7.90 6.59 2.89
N THR A 50 -6.68 6.10 2.70
CA THR A 50 -5.55 6.32 3.61
C THR A 50 -5.18 7.80 3.68
N ALA A 51 -5.08 8.48 2.54
CA ALA A 51 -4.80 9.92 2.49
C ALA A 51 -5.88 10.74 3.19
N TYR A 52 -7.14 10.42 2.94
CA TYR A 52 -8.26 11.08 3.60
C TYR A 52 -8.19 10.93 5.13
N HIS A 53 -7.93 9.72 5.63
CA HIS A 53 -7.83 9.49 7.07
C HIS A 53 -6.57 10.09 7.69
N TYR A 54 -5.44 10.04 7.01
CA TYR A 54 -4.19 10.61 7.48
C TYR A 54 -4.29 12.14 7.59
N PHE A 55 -4.73 12.82 6.52
CA PHE A 55 -4.76 14.28 6.48
C PHE A 55 -5.96 14.91 7.19
N PHE A 56 -7.16 14.30 7.11
CA PHE A 56 -8.39 14.93 7.62
C PHE A 56 -8.90 14.35 8.93
N LYS A 57 -8.65 13.06 9.26
CA LYS A 57 -9.12 12.47 10.53
C LYS A 57 -8.07 12.49 11.63
N VAL A 58 -6.84 12.08 11.33
CA VAL A 58 -5.73 12.17 12.31
C VAL A 58 -5.26 13.62 12.40
N GLY A 59 -5.07 14.27 11.24
CA GLY A 59 -4.73 15.68 11.16
C GLY A 59 -3.33 15.97 11.69
N LYS A 60 -3.12 17.24 12.07
CA LYS A 60 -1.87 17.70 12.68
C LYS A 60 -1.88 17.34 14.16
N GLY A 61 -0.76 16.79 14.65
CA GLY A 61 -0.56 16.55 16.08
C GLY A 61 -0.48 17.85 16.87
N LEU A 62 -0.31 17.74 18.20
CA LEU A 62 -0.24 18.87 19.13
C LEU A 62 0.81 19.94 18.73
N ASP A 63 1.88 19.53 18.02
CA ASP A 63 2.95 20.40 17.51
C ASP A 63 2.65 21.04 16.15
N GLY A 64 1.44 20.87 15.59
CA GLY A 64 1.06 21.42 14.29
C GLY A 64 1.66 20.71 13.07
N ALA A 65 2.45 19.65 13.28
CA ALA A 65 3.00 18.79 12.24
C ALA A 65 2.21 17.49 12.07
N PHE A 66 2.24 16.90 10.87
CA PHE A 66 1.70 15.57 10.63
C PHE A 66 2.67 14.52 11.19
N GLN A 67 2.18 13.69 12.11
CA GLN A 67 3.01 12.68 12.78
C GLN A 67 3.20 11.44 11.90
N LYS A 68 4.38 10.81 12.02
CA LYS A 68 4.66 9.53 11.37
C LYS A 68 3.85 8.43 12.06
N ILE A 69 3.12 7.64 11.28
CA ILE A 69 2.29 6.55 11.78
C ILE A 69 2.84 5.24 11.23
N VAL A 70 3.21 4.32 12.11
CA VAL A 70 3.56 2.96 11.71
C VAL A 70 2.26 2.22 11.44
N GLY A 71 1.99 1.95 10.16
CA GLY A 71 0.79 1.24 9.72
C GLY A 71 0.91 -0.26 9.96
N PHE A 72 2.05 -0.84 9.57
CA PHE A 72 2.35 -2.25 9.76
C PHE A 72 3.84 -2.39 10.05
N ASN A 73 4.23 -3.32 10.92
CA ASN A 73 5.62 -3.70 11.13
C ASN A 73 5.69 -5.20 11.41
N MET A 74 6.57 -5.91 10.72
CA MET A 74 6.93 -7.29 10.97
C MET A 74 8.45 -7.46 10.98
N GLU A 75 8.95 -8.27 11.90
CA GLU A 75 10.34 -8.71 11.88
C GLU A 75 10.57 -9.60 10.66
N TRP A 76 11.44 -9.17 9.75
CA TRP A 76 11.76 -9.93 8.54
C TRP A 76 12.95 -10.87 8.76
N LEU A 77 14.03 -10.34 9.31
CA LEU A 77 15.29 -11.06 9.49
C LEU A 77 15.94 -10.65 10.81
N ARG A 78 16.19 -11.60 11.70
CA ARG A 78 16.94 -11.37 12.95
C ARG A 78 18.30 -12.02 12.88
N PHE A 79 19.34 -11.18 12.90
CA PHE A 79 20.73 -11.63 12.81
C PHE A 79 21.35 -11.90 14.19
N THR A 80 20.99 -11.07 15.18
CA THR A 80 21.46 -11.17 16.57
C THR A 80 20.35 -10.71 17.52
N ASP A 81 20.53 -10.86 18.84
CA ASP A 81 19.55 -10.38 19.83
C ASP A 81 19.21 -8.89 19.68
N SER A 82 20.19 -8.07 19.30
CA SER A 82 20.06 -6.61 19.12
C SER A 82 19.87 -6.15 17.67
N LEU A 83 20.16 -7.00 16.68
CA LEU A 83 20.08 -6.63 15.27
C LEU A 83 18.99 -7.44 14.57
N HIS A 84 17.87 -6.77 14.33
CA HIS A 84 16.75 -7.26 13.53
C HIS A 84 16.43 -6.24 12.42
N ILE A 85 16.04 -6.75 11.25
CA ILE A 85 15.53 -5.98 10.14
C ILE A 85 14.02 -6.17 10.12
N ASP A 86 13.34 -5.04 10.25
CA ASP A 86 11.89 -4.94 10.24
C ASP A 86 11.41 -4.47 8.87
N ILE A 87 10.40 -5.14 8.33
CA ILE A 87 9.67 -4.70 7.16
C ILE A 87 8.34 -4.14 7.62
N GLY A 88 8.03 -2.93 7.18
CA GLY A 88 6.80 -2.26 7.56
C GLY A 88 6.37 -1.19 6.59
N VAL A 89 5.19 -0.65 6.87
CA VAL A 89 4.66 0.54 6.20
C VAL A 89 4.69 1.68 7.20
N LEU A 90 5.55 2.66 6.92
CA LEU A 90 5.59 3.92 7.66
C LEU A 90 4.86 4.99 6.85
N LEU A 91 3.80 5.55 7.43
CA LEU A 91 3.02 6.62 6.84
C LEU A 91 3.56 7.95 7.33
N ASP A 92 4.19 8.68 6.43
CA ASP A 92 4.48 10.11 6.57
C ASP A 92 3.76 10.88 5.45
N PRO A 93 3.70 12.23 5.53
CA PRO A 93 2.95 13.01 4.55
C PRO A 93 3.42 12.77 3.13
N ILE A 94 4.73 12.56 2.96
CA ILE A 94 5.35 12.34 1.66
C ILE A 94 4.95 10.96 1.12
N SER A 95 5.09 9.89 1.91
CA SER A 95 4.73 8.53 1.49
C SER A 95 3.25 8.41 1.16
N VAL A 96 2.37 9.03 1.96
CA VAL A 96 0.92 9.03 1.70
C VAL A 96 0.60 9.73 0.38
N MET A 97 1.23 10.87 0.09
CA MET A 97 1.03 11.55 -1.20
C MET A 97 1.60 10.73 -2.37
N MET A 98 2.74 10.07 -2.18
CA MET A 98 3.31 9.18 -3.18
C MET A 98 2.42 7.96 -3.47
N LEU A 99 1.79 7.38 -2.44
CA LEU A 99 0.83 6.28 -2.62
C LEU A 99 -0.33 6.68 -3.53
N VAL A 100 -0.87 7.89 -3.34
CA VAL A 100 -1.96 8.43 -4.16
C VAL A 100 -1.51 8.66 -5.60
N VAL A 101 -0.33 9.27 -5.80
CA VAL A 101 0.19 9.59 -7.13
C VAL A 101 0.48 8.32 -7.92
N ILE A 102 1.23 7.38 -7.33
CA ILE A 102 1.63 6.14 -8.00
C ILE A 102 0.40 5.29 -8.34
N SER A 103 -0.55 5.14 -7.41
CA SER A 103 -1.75 4.33 -7.68
C SER A 103 -2.61 4.93 -8.77
N THR A 104 -2.74 6.27 -8.79
CA THR A 104 -3.54 6.98 -9.80
C THR A 104 -2.92 6.87 -11.18
N ILE A 105 -1.61 7.13 -11.31
CA ILE A 105 -0.90 7.01 -12.59
C ILE A 105 -0.95 5.56 -13.10
N SER A 106 -0.84 4.59 -12.20
CA SER A 106 -0.89 3.17 -12.58
C SER A 106 -2.28 2.68 -12.98
N LEU A 107 -3.35 3.43 -12.67
CA LEU A 107 -4.72 3.12 -13.05
C LEU A 107 -5.11 3.71 -14.42
N MET A 108 -4.44 4.79 -14.85
CA MET A 108 -4.69 5.49 -16.13
C MET A 108 -4.12 4.70 -17.32
#